data_AF-A0AAU1NHN0-F1
#
_entry.id   AF-A0AAU1NHN0-F1
#
_cell.length_a   1.000
_cell.length_b   1.000
_cell.length_c   1.000
_cell.angle_alpha   90.00
_cell.angle_beta   90.00
_cell.angle_gamma   90.00
#
_symmetry.space_group_name_H-M   'P 1'
#
loop_
_entity.id
_entity.type
_entity.pdbx_description
1 polymer ?
#
loop_
_entity_poly.entity_id
_entity_poly.type
_entity_poly.pdbx_seq_one_letter_code
_entity_poly.pdbx_strand_id
1 'polypeptide(L)'
;MQAVRDGVVVVSVGDDKDARTALGLDARTGKVVWRQKRELSFPATGQGDVVQGEIPYMDRNGPLYALNASKGGLTRFPGELRAPKLSRPTPVTTGGGILCLQGGVEHGGLLVTALAGYRIRDGKRLWLHRTAHSEETASGTVVGDLVLYSTSTAVVALRRTDGRERWRMTSDEKALLVGPLRSGAFADGRVISSGSERRCLDTATGKVLWRFGRDRVPYPDGQPFYGSPVVSGDTLYVVGIGKGYFDPGEASTDLLALRVSDGRLLWSYNTHSTVKLGPQPYLHNGVLYVDTGTIGQPLFAVDLRTHRPPWTLRSGAEDDGRLPQNLSDGRTALVSEGRRLFVSYGTEVLALPVR
;
A
#
# COMPACT_ATOMS: atom_id res chain seq x y z
N MET A 1 -2.81 -5.54 -6.34
CA MET A 1 -1.86 -6.66 -6.17
C MET A 1 -0.80 -6.55 -7.25
N GLN A 2 0.46 -6.65 -6.84
CA GLN A 2 1.61 -6.36 -7.68
C GLN A 2 2.75 -7.29 -7.26
N ALA A 3 3.19 -8.19 -8.12
CA ALA A 3 4.23 -9.16 -7.79
C ALA A 3 5.01 -9.56 -9.04
N VAL A 4 6.26 -9.97 -8.89
CA VAL A 4 7.03 -10.55 -9.99
C VAL A 4 7.71 -11.83 -9.51
N ARG A 5 7.56 -12.91 -10.27
CA ARG A 5 8.18 -14.20 -9.96
C ARG A 5 8.40 -15.04 -11.21
N ASP A 6 9.59 -15.62 -11.34
CA ASP A 6 9.96 -16.55 -12.41
C ASP A 6 9.61 -16.02 -13.82
N GLY A 7 9.82 -14.72 -14.05
CA GLY A 7 9.48 -14.06 -15.33
C GLY A 7 7.99 -13.80 -15.54
N VAL A 8 7.15 -13.99 -14.53
CA VAL A 8 5.71 -13.66 -14.55
C VAL A 8 5.43 -12.45 -13.65
N VAL A 9 4.81 -11.42 -14.23
CA VAL A 9 4.30 -10.22 -13.55
C VAL A 9 2.85 -10.45 -13.18
N VAL A 10 2.54 -10.38 -11.90
CA VAL A 10 1.18 -10.53 -11.36
C VAL A 10 0.57 -9.16 -11.11
N VAL A 11 -0.55 -8.88 -11.77
CA VAL A 11 -1.30 -7.63 -11.66
C VAL A 11 -2.76 -7.89 -11.33
N SER A 12 -3.32 -7.05 -10.46
CA SER A 12 -4.78 -6.98 -10.30
C SER A 12 -5.39 -6.13 -11.42
N VAL A 13 -6.54 -6.58 -11.94
CA VAL A 13 -7.40 -5.85 -12.89
C VAL A 13 -8.85 -5.92 -12.42
N GLY A 14 -9.65 -4.92 -12.71
CA GLY A 14 -11.06 -4.85 -12.29
C GLY A 14 -11.50 -3.42 -12.07
N ASP A 15 -12.81 -3.23 -11.92
CA ASP A 15 -13.37 -1.93 -11.61
C ASP A 15 -13.20 -1.56 -10.12
N ASP A 16 -13.41 -0.28 -9.82
CA ASP A 16 -13.34 0.23 -8.44
C ASP A 16 -14.49 -0.26 -7.55
N LYS A 17 -15.50 -0.95 -8.12
CA LYS A 17 -16.75 -1.33 -7.47
C LYS A 17 -16.78 -2.78 -6.96
N ASP A 18 -15.60 -3.35 -6.65
CA ASP A 18 -15.35 -4.55 -5.86
C ASP A 18 -14.97 -5.86 -6.59
N ALA A 19 -15.05 -5.94 -7.93
CA ALA A 19 -14.70 -7.16 -8.66
C ALA A 19 -13.28 -7.09 -9.24
N ARG A 20 -12.27 -7.47 -8.45
CA ARG A 20 -10.88 -7.57 -8.93
C ARG A 20 -10.51 -9.01 -9.24
N THR A 21 -9.85 -9.22 -10.35
CA THR A 21 -9.22 -10.49 -10.74
C THR A 21 -7.70 -10.31 -10.79
N ALA A 22 -6.97 -11.41 -10.93
CA ALA A 22 -5.52 -11.38 -11.12
C ALA A 22 -5.14 -11.94 -12.50
N LEU A 23 -4.17 -11.28 -13.13
CA LEU A 23 -3.50 -11.74 -14.34
C LEU A 23 -2.04 -12.03 -14.03
N GLY A 24 -1.52 -13.11 -14.60
CA GLY A 24 -0.09 -13.32 -14.75
C GLY A 24 0.32 -12.97 -16.18
N LEU A 25 1.27 -12.08 -16.32
CA LEU A 25 1.80 -11.61 -17.59
C LEU A 25 3.24 -12.06 -17.75
N ASP A 26 3.63 -12.51 -18.93
CA ASP A 26 5.04 -12.75 -19.23
C ASP A 26 5.79 -11.42 -19.18
N ALA A 27 6.79 -11.31 -18.30
CA ALA A 27 7.54 -10.07 -18.05
C ALA A 27 8.20 -9.50 -19.32
N ARG A 28 8.57 -10.37 -20.27
CA ARG A 28 9.29 -10.01 -21.49
C ARG A 28 8.36 -9.54 -22.60
N THR A 29 7.12 -10.00 -22.64
CA THR A 29 6.20 -9.73 -23.75
C THR A 29 4.94 -8.98 -23.34
N GLY A 30 4.63 -8.97 -22.04
CA GLY A 30 3.38 -8.47 -21.48
C GLY A 30 2.15 -9.31 -21.83
N LYS A 31 2.32 -10.46 -22.49
CA LYS A 31 1.21 -11.34 -22.83
C LYS A 31 0.68 -12.05 -21.60
N VAL A 32 -0.64 -12.19 -21.51
CA VAL A 32 -1.30 -12.95 -20.45
C VAL A 32 -0.89 -14.43 -20.55
N VAL A 33 -0.28 -14.94 -19.48
CA VAL A 33 0.09 -16.36 -19.30
C VAL A 33 -1.03 -17.10 -18.59
N TRP A 34 -1.66 -16.47 -17.59
CA TRP A 34 -2.80 -17.03 -16.89
C TRP A 34 -3.75 -15.94 -16.40
N ARG A 35 -5.02 -16.31 -16.21
CA ARG A 35 -6.07 -15.45 -15.65
C ARG A 35 -6.79 -16.18 -14.53
N GLN A 36 -6.82 -15.55 -13.36
CA GLN A 36 -7.63 -16.02 -12.25
C GLN A 36 -9.06 -15.48 -12.41
N LYS A 37 -10.06 -16.37 -12.39
CA LYS A 37 -11.47 -16.04 -12.65
C LYS A 37 -12.27 -15.80 -11.37
N ARG A 38 -11.76 -16.20 -10.21
CA ARG A 38 -12.39 -15.90 -8.93
C ARG A 38 -12.32 -14.40 -8.68
N GLU A 39 -13.41 -13.82 -8.18
CA GLU A 39 -13.36 -12.47 -7.61
C GLU A 39 -12.46 -12.51 -6.37
N LEU A 40 -11.38 -11.75 -6.43
CA LEU A 40 -10.42 -11.63 -5.37
C LEU A 40 -10.62 -10.24 -4.76
N SER A 41 -10.93 -10.21 -3.46
CA SER A 41 -10.92 -8.96 -2.71
C SER A 41 -9.47 -8.58 -2.45
N PHE A 42 -8.84 -7.98 -3.45
CA PHE A 42 -7.56 -7.35 -3.24
C PHE A 42 -7.77 -6.03 -2.49
N PRO A 43 -6.83 -5.63 -1.63
CA PRO A 43 -6.77 -4.25 -1.20
C PRO A 43 -6.73 -3.35 -2.43
N ALA A 44 -7.31 -2.16 -2.29
CA ALA A 44 -7.26 -1.12 -3.30
C ALA A 44 -5.84 -0.92 -3.84
N THR A 45 -4.86 -1.07 -2.95
CA THR A 45 -3.47 -0.66 -3.13
C THR A 45 -2.56 -1.60 -2.33
N GLY A 46 -1.58 -2.25 -2.99
CA GLY A 46 -0.65 -3.13 -2.29
C GLY A 46 0.25 -3.97 -3.20
N GLN A 47 1.55 -3.90 -2.91
CA GLN A 47 2.57 -4.88 -3.29
C GLN A 47 2.18 -6.23 -2.67
N GLY A 48 2.01 -7.24 -3.51
CA GLY A 48 1.78 -8.60 -3.05
C GLY A 48 3.13 -9.24 -2.83
N ASP A 49 3.53 -9.44 -1.58
CA ASP A 49 4.77 -10.17 -1.31
C ASP A 49 4.64 -11.60 -1.85
N VAL A 50 5.56 -12.00 -2.73
CA VAL A 50 5.68 -13.39 -3.17
C VAL A 50 6.49 -14.14 -2.13
N VAL A 51 5.86 -15.07 -1.42
CA VAL A 51 6.54 -15.95 -0.46
C VAL A 51 6.48 -17.37 -0.94
N GLN A 52 7.67 -17.96 -1.15
CA GLN A 52 7.78 -19.33 -1.66
C GLN A 52 7.00 -19.57 -2.97
N GLY A 53 6.84 -18.52 -3.79
CA GLY A 53 6.10 -18.58 -5.05
C GLY A 53 4.59 -18.38 -4.91
N GLU A 54 4.08 -18.15 -3.70
CA GLU A 54 2.68 -17.88 -3.44
C GLU A 54 2.46 -16.44 -2.95
N ILE A 55 1.30 -15.87 -3.29
CA ILE A 55 0.88 -14.56 -2.82
C ILE A 55 -0.37 -14.75 -1.96
N PRO A 56 -0.31 -14.52 -0.64
CA PRO A 56 -1.46 -14.68 0.24
C PRO A 56 -2.52 -13.63 -0.06
N TYR A 57 -3.79 -14.02 -0.03
CA TYR A 57 -4.93 -13.12 -0.20
C TYR A 57 -6.16 -13.63 0.56
N MET A 58 -7.10 -12.73 0.86
CA MET A 58 -8.34 -13.06 1.54
C MET A 58 -9.52 -12.96 0.58
N ASP A 59 -10.39 -13.97 0.57
CA ASP A 59 -11.66 -13.92 -0.17
C ASP A 59 -12.65 -12.99 0.56
N ARG A 60 -13.51 -12.28 -0.20
CA ARG A 60 -14.43 -11.22 0.30
C ARG A 60 -15.25 -11.67 1.51
N ASN A 61 -15.64 -12.95 1.54
CA ASN A 61 -16.58 -13.50 2.51
C ASN A 61 -16.03 -14.69 3.31
N GLY A 62 -14.72 -14.95 3.33
CA GLY A 62 -14.27 -16.17 4.01
C GLY A 62 -12.77 -16.44 4.04
N PRO A 63 -12.31 -17.57 3.47
CA PRO A 63 -11.00 -18.12 3.80
C PRO A 63 -9.85 -17.35 3.16
N LEU A 64 -8.69 -17.41 3.81
CA LEU A 64 -7.43 -17.03 3.22
C LEU A 64 -7.01 -18.08 2.18
N TYR A 65 -6.43 -17.62 1.10
CA TYR A 65 -5.86 -18.43 0.03
C TYR A 65 -4.45 -17.95 -0.28
N ALA A 66 -3.70 -18.77 -0.99
CA ALA A 66 -2.44 -18.41 -1.60
C ALA A 66 -2.57 -18.56 -3.12
N LEU A 67 -2.22 -17.50 -3.85
CA LEU A 67 -2.18 -17.48 -5.32
C LEU A 67 -0.78 -17.87 -5.76
N ASN A 68 -0.64 -18.96 -6.50
CA ASN A 68 0.63 -19.29 -7.12
C ASN A 68 0.99 -18.24 -8.18
N ALA A 69 2.07 -17.48 -7.97
CA ALA A 69 2.44 -16.36 -8.83
C ALA A 69 2.77 -16.78 -10.27
N SER A 70 3.35 -17.97 -10.45
CA SER A 70 3.80 -18.45 -11.77
C SER A 70 2.68 -19.15 -12.55
N LYS A 71 1.72 -19.80 -11.86
CA LYS A 71 0.67 -20.65 -12.48
C LYS A 71 -0.75 -20.13 -12.32
N GLY A 72 -1.01 -19.17 -11.44
CA GLY A 72 -2.34 -18.61 -11.17
C GLY A 72 -3.28 -19.51 -10.35
N GLY A 73 -2.81 -20.68 -9.93
CA GLY A 73 -3.58 -21.63 -9.11
C GLY A 73 -3.82 -21.12 -7.69
N LEU A 74 -4.95 -21.51 -7.10
CA LEU A 74 -5.36 -21.11 -5.76
C LEU A 74 -5.25 -22.30 -4.80
N THR A 75 -4.51 -22.12 -3.71
CA THR A 75 -4.47 -23.07 -2.59
C THR A 75 -5.17 -22.43 -1.40
N ARG A 76 -6.07 -23.17 -0.73
CA ARG A 76 -6.72 -22.66 0.49
C ARG A 76 -5.67 -22.66 1.60
N PHE A 77 -5.48 -21.51 2.25
CA PHE A 77 -4.59 -21.44 3.40
C PHE A 77 -5.25 -22.16 4.58
N PRO A 78 -4.53 -23.04 5.31
CA PRO A 78 -5.14 -23.87 6.36
C PRO A 78 -5.44 -23.12 7.67
N GLY A 79 -5.22 -21.80 7.73
CA GLY A 79 -5.41 -21.00 8.95
C GLY A 79 -6.88 -20.78 9.34
N GLU A 80 -7.10 -20.62 10.65
CA GLU A 80 -8.43 -20.50 11.29
C GLU A 80 -9.05 -19.09 11.24
N LEU A 81 -8.34 -18.06 10.77
CA LEU A 81 -8.85 -16.68 10.80
C LEU A 81 -9.99 -16.48 9.80
N ARG A 82 -11.06 -15.81 10.26
CA ARG A 82 -12.17 -15.36 9.42
C ARG A 82 -11.95 -13.92 8.96
N ALA A 83 -12.51 -13.58 7.79
CA ALA A 83 -12.56 -12.20 7.34
C ALA A 83 -13.25 -11.32 8.40
N PRO A 84 -12.66 -10.18 8.79
CA PRO A 84 -13.28 -9.28 9.76
C PRO A 84 -14.47 -8.55 9.13
N LYS A 85 -15.48 -8.21 9.94
CA LYS A 85 -16.74 -7.60 9.45
C LYS A 85 -16.56 -6.19 8.83
N LEU A 86 -15.58 -5.43 9.29
CA LEU A 86 -15.45 -3.99 9.00
C LEU A 86 -14.11 -3.59 8.35
N SER A 87 -13.12 -4.48 8.30
CA SER A 87 -11.82 -4.16 7.72
C SER A 87 -11.47 -5.04 6.53
N ARG A 88 -10.68 -4.51 5.59
CA ARG A 88 -10.04 -5.27 4.51
C ARG A 88 -8.60 -5.55 4.92
N PRO A 89 -8.34 -6.58 5.75
CA PRO A 89 -7.00 -6.86 6.21
C PRO A 89 -6.18 -7.32 5.01
N THR A 90 -5.07 -6.64 4.75
CA THR A 90 -4.12 -7.19 3.80
C THR A 90 -3.13 -8.06 4.59
N PRO A 91 -2.81 -9.25 4.10
CA PRO A 91 -1.71 -10.03 4.64
C PRO A 91 -0.41 -9.23 4.64
N VAL A 92 0.41 -9.49 5.65
CA VAL A 92 1.78 -8.97 5.76
C VAL A 92 2.68 -10.18 5.89
N THR A 93 3.55 -10.39 4.92
CA THR A 93 4.49 -11.50 5.01
C THR A 93 5.76 -11.03 5.72
N THR A 94 6.45 -11.97 6.34
CA THR A 94 7.70 -11.69 7.05
C THR A 94 8.78 -12.66 6.57
N GLY A 95 10.02 -12.19 6.51
CA GLY A 95 11.17 -13.08 6.34
C GLY A 95 11.18 -14.19 7.40
N GLY A 96 11.51 -15.42 7.00
CA GLY A 96 11.50 -16.59 7.89
C GLY A 96 10.21 -17.42 7.86
N GLY A 97 9.30 -17.16 6.93
CA GLY A 97 8.14 -18.01 6.67
C GLY A 97 6.98 -17.81 7.65
N ILE A 98 6.86 -16.62 8.26
CA ILE A 98 5.69 -16.24 9.07
C ILE A 98 4.82 -15.27 8.27
N LEU A 99 3.53 -15.57 8.19
CA LEU A 99 2.48 -14.73 7.62
C LEU A 99 1.69 -14.09 8.76
N CYS A 100 1.71 -12.77 8.83
CA CYS A 100 0.94 -12.00 9.79
C CYS A 100 -0.37 -11.54 9.14
N LEU A 101 -1.49 -11.88 9.76
CA LEU A 101 -2.82 -11.60 9.25
C LEU A 101 -3.61 -10.87 10.30
N GLN A 102 -4.32 -9.85 9.87
CA GLN A 102 -5.40 -9.27 10.64
C GLN A 102 -6.71 -9.98 10.26
N GLY A 103 -7.57 -10.26 11.23
CA GLY A 103 -8.85 -10.92 10.99
C GLY A 103 -9.78 -10.84 12.21
N GLY A 104 -10.92 -11.52 12.13
CA GLY A 104 -11.86 -11.62 13.25
C GLY A 104 -11.73 -12.94 14.00
N VAL A 105 -11.81 -12.91 15.33
CA VAL A 105 -11.92 -14.09 16.20
C VAL A 105 -13.10 -13.95 17.14
N GLU A 106 -13.88 -15.01 17.30
CA GLU A 106 -14.99 -15.04 18.27
C GLU A 106 -14.46 -15.06 19.71
N HIS A 107 -14.98 -14.16 20.53
CA HIS A 107 -14.68 -14.09 21.96
C HIS A 107 -15.91 -13.57 22.70
N GLY A 108 -16.48 -14.39 23.60
CA GLY A 108 -17.64 -14.02 24.40
C GLY A 108 -18.90 -13.70 23.57
N GLY A 109 -19.10 -14.39 22.43
CA GLY A 109 -20.23 -14.15 21.53
C GLY A 109 -20.06 -12.95 20.57
N LEU A 110 -18.91 -12.25 20.64
CA LEU A 110 -18.60 -11.10 19.78
C LEU A 110 -17.39 -11.40 18.89
N LEU A 111 -17.37 -10.84 17.68
CA LEU A 111 -16.22 -10.92 16.79
C LEU A 111 -15.26 -9.78 17.14
N VAL A 112 -14.07 -10.12 17.63
CA VAL A 112 -13.02 -9.15 17.97
C VAL A 112 -11.94 -9.17 16.91
N THR A 113 -11.40 -8.00 16.57
CA THR A 113 -10.25 -7.92 15.66
C THR A 113 -9.02 -8.53 16.33
N ALA A 114 -8.27 -9.30 15.57
CA ALA A 114 -7.05 -9.93 16.04
C ALA A 114 -5.99 -9.94 14.96
N LEU A 115 -4.73 -9.92 15.40
CA LEU A 115 -3.58 -10.22 14.57
C LEU A 115 -3.11 -11.63 14.90
N ALA A 116 -2.79 -12.43 13.89
CA ALA A 116 -2.22 -13.75 14.09
C ALA A 116 -1.01 -13.96 13.18
N GLY A 117 0.02 -14.60 13.73
CA GLY A 117 1.16 -15.09 12.99
C GLY A 117 0.96 -16.56 12.65
N TYR A 118 1.18 -16.91 11.39
CA TYR A 118 1.09 -18.27 10.88
C TYR A 118 2.39 -18.69 10.25
N ARG A 119 2.75 -19.95 10.42
CA ARG A 119 3.82 -20.53 9.61
C ARG A 119 3.28 -20.80 8.22
N ILE A 120 3.91 -20.25 7.19
CA ILE A 120 3.43 -20.28 5.81
C ILE A 120 3.33 -21.71 5.27
N ARG A 121 4.34 -22.54 5.56
CA ARG A 121 4.45 -23.90 4.99
C ARG A 121 3.28 -24.83 5.33
N ASP A 122 2.67 -24.66 6.50
CA ASP A 122 1.68 -25.60 7.05
C ASP A 122 0.45 -24.89 7.65
N GLY A 123 0.40 -23.55 7.57
CA GLY A 123 -0.64 -22.71 8.15
C GLY A 123 -0.82 -22.87 9.66
N LYS A 124 0.17 -23.43 10.38
CA LYS A 124 0.09 -23.52 11.84
C LYS A 124 0.11 -22.13 12.45
N ARG A 125 -0.91 -21.79 13.26
CA ARG A 125 -0.91 -20.55 14.06
C ARG A 125 0.22 -20.61 15.09
N LEU A 126 1.11 -19.62 15.04
CA LEU A 126 2.22 -19.46 15.97
C LEU A 126 1.82 -18.60 17.17
N TRP A 127 1.04 -17.55 16.92
CA TRP A 127 0.54 -16.65 17.97
C TRP A 127 -0.77 -15.98 17.55
N LEU A 128 -1.47 -15.43 18.54
CA LEU A 128 -2.70 -14.66 18.38
C LEU A 128 -2.67 -13.48 19.35
N HIS A 129 -2.76 -12.26 18.81
CA HIS A 129 -2.88 -11.01 19.53
C HIS A 129 -4.29 -10.46 19.33
N ARG A 130 -5.10 -10.40 20.39
CA ARG A 130 -6.45 -9.82 20.34
C ARG A 130 -6.36 -8.33 20.63
N THR A 131 -6.98 -7.50 19.79
CA THR A 131 -7.04 -6.06 20.05
C THR A 131 -8.07 -5.76 21.14
N ALA A 132 -8.06 -4.54 21.65
CA ALA A 132 -9.14 -4.09 22.51
C ALA A 132 -10.48 -4.10 21.74
N HIS A 133 -11.57 -4.32 22.47
CA HIS A 133 -12.92 -4.32 21.90
C HIS A 133 -13.19 -2.97 21.24
N SER A 134 -13.77 -2.95 20.03
CA SER A 134 -14.09 -1.77 19.19
C SER A 134 -12.97 -1.07 18.40
N GLU A 135 -11.70 -1.48 18.51
CA GLU A 135 -10.64 -0.88 17.69
C GLU A 135 -10.74 -1.34 16.22
N GLU A 136 -11.06 -0.41 15.32
CA GLU A 136 -10.79 -0.58 13.90
C GLU A 136 -9.27 -0.60 13.70
N THR A 137 -8.78 -1.54 12.90
CA THR A 137 -7.35 -1.66 12.63
C THR A 137 -7.07 -1.63 11.14
N ALA A 138 -5.95 -1.00 10.80
CA ALA A 138 -5.45 -0.91 9.45
C ALA A 138 -4.16 -1.71 9.31
N SER A 139 -4.00 -2.24 8.10
CA SER A 139 -2.79 -2.79 7.49
C SER A 139 -1.51 -2.78 8.33
N GLY A 140 -0.99 -3.96 8.70
CA GLY A 140 0.33 -4.04 9.33
C GLY A 140 1.50 -3.98 8.35
N THR A 141 2.71 -3.96 8.89
CA THR A 141 4.00 -4.06 8.18
C THR A 141 5.05 -4.67 9.11
N VAL A 142 6.17 -5.16 8.58
CA VAL A 142 7.20 -5.83 9.39
C VAL A 142 8.55 -5.13 9.30
N VAL A 143 9.17 -4.95 10.45
CA VAL A 143 10.43 -4.21 10.61
C VAL A 143 11.32 -4.98 11.57
N GLY A 144 12.39 -5.58 11.06
CA GLY A 144 13.27 -6.42 11.86
C GLY A 144 12.49 -7.54 12.59
N ASP A 145 12.51 -7.50 13.92
CA ASP A 145 11.82 -8.44 14.81
C ASP A 145 10.39 -8.02 15.16
N LEU A 146 9.86 -6.93 14.58
CA LEU A 146 8.55 -6.37 14.91
C LEU A 146 7.53 -6.52 13.79
N VAL A 147 6.28 -6.69 14.19
CA VAL A 147 5.07 -6.52 13.38
C VAL A 147 4.40 -5.24 13.86
N LEU A 148 4.34 -4.22 13.02
CA LEU A 148 3.68 -2.95 13.32
C LEU A 148 2.29 -2.95 12.68
N TYR A 149 1.29 -2.43 13.38
CA TYR A 149 -0.05 -2.18 12.83
C TYR A 149 -0.64 -0.94 13.47
N SER A 150 -1.67 -0.35 12.84
CA SER A 150 -2.40 0.77 13.44
C SER A 150 -3.80 0.36 13.82
N THR A 151 -4.28 1.00 14.87
CA THR A 151 -5.68 1.08 15.27
C THR A 151 -6.21 2.47 14.92
N SER A 152 -7.49 2.72 15.17
CA SER A 152 -8.09 4.06 15.06
C SER A 152 -7.43 5.12 15.96
N THR A 153 -6.68 4.71 16.98
CA THR A 153 -6.09 5.58 18.01
C THR A 153 -4.62 5.30 18.31
N ALA A 154 -4.03 4.22 17.81
CA ALA A 154 -2.65 3.87 18.13
C ALA A 154 -1.86 3.28 16.96
N VAL A 155 -0.53 3.40 17.04
CA VAL A 155 0.41 2.50 16.35
C VAL A 155 0.94 1.52 17.37
N VAL A 156 0.88 0.23 17.05
CA VAL A 156 1.24 -0.86 17.97
C VAL A 156 2.32 -1.72 17.35
N ALA A 157 3.34 -2.04 18.14
CA ALA A 157 4.39 -2.97 17.76
C ALA A 157 4.29 -4.27 18.52
N LEU A 158 4.21 -5.37 17.79
CA LEU A 158 4.24 -6.73 18.33
C LEU A 158 5.59 -7.37 18.02
N ARG A 159 6.10 -8.20 18.93
CA ARG A 159 7.21 -9.10 18.64
C ARG A 159 6.75 -10.14 17.63
N ARG A 160 7.52 -10.30 16.55
CA ARG A 160 7.21 -11.24 15.45
C ARG A 160 7.17 -12.70 15.91
N THR A 161 7.93 -13.05 16.95
CA THR A 161 8.09 -14.42 17.43
C THR A 161 6.89 -14.94 18.23
N ASP A 162 6.25 -14.08 19.04
CA ASP A 162 5.22 -14.48 20.00
C ASP A 162 3.96 -13.60 19.98
N GLY A 163 3.93 -12.54 19.17
CA GLY A 163 2.80 -11.61 19.06
C GLY A 163 2.59 -10.72 20.29
N ARG A 164 3.53 -10.67 21.24
CA ARG A 164 3.43 -9.82 22.43
C ARG A 164 3.72 -8.36 22.08
N GLU A 165 2.93 -7.46 22.65
CA GLU A 165 3.15 -6.02 22.48
C GLU A 165 4.52 -5.62 23.07
N ARG A 166 5.33 -4.93 22.27
CA ARG A 166 6.60 -4.33 22.68
C ARG A 166 6.41 -2.88 23.08
N TRP A 167 5.63 -2.14 22.30
CA TRP A 167 5.27 -0.76 22.57
C TRP A 167 3.97 -0.39 21.86
N ARG A 168 3.33 0.66 22.37
CA ARG A 168 2.15 1.30 21.79
C ARG A 168 2.32 2.82 21.87
N MET A 169 2.09 3.47 20.74
CA MET A 169 2.01 4.93 20.65
C MET A 169 0.55 5.30 20.42
N THR A 170 -0.08 5.89 21.43
CA THR A 170 -1.46 6.37 21.35
C THR A 170 -1.48 7.81 20.87
N SER A 171 -2.44 8.12 20.01
CA SER A 171 -2.75 9.46 19.52
C SER A 171 -4.12 9.86 20.04
N ASP A 172 -4.26 11.10 20.49
CA ASP A 172 -5.54 11.67 20.89
C ASP A 172 -6.45 11.99 19.68
N GLU A 173 -5.95 11.78 18.46
CA GLU A 173 -6.68 12.00 17.21
C GLU A 173 -7.57 10.79 16.87
N LYS A 174 -8.86 11.04 16.62
CA LYS A 174 -9.87 10.03 16.26
C LYS A 174 -9.79 9.53 14.80
N ALA A 175 -8.70 9.80 14.08
CA ALA A 175 -8.63 9.63 12.63
C ALA A 175 -7.36 8.87 12.15
N LEU A 176 -6.97 7.79 12.83
CA LEU A 176 -5.92 6.89 12.32
C LEU A 176 -6.44 5.75 11.44
N LEU A 177 -7.57 5.93 10.75
CA LEU A 177 -8.11 4.92 9.82
C LEU A 177 -7.24 4.69 8.56
N VAL A 178 -6.02 5.23 8.55
CA VAL A 178 -4.98 4.93 7.57
C VAL A 178 -3.79 4.35 8.33
N GLY A 179 -3.47 3.08 8.07
CA GLY A 179 -2.49 2.31 8.83
C GLY A 179 -1.05 2.83 8.76
N PRO A 180 -0.11 2.22 9.51
CA PRO A 180 1.30 2.43 9.29
C PRO A 180 1.63 1.93 7.89
N LEU A 181 2.67 2.51 7.32
CA LEU A 181 2.84 2.50 5.89
C LEU A 181 3.27 1.13 5.37
N ARG A 182 2.57 0.68 4.32
CA ARG A 182 2.94 -0.52 3.57
C ARG A 182 4.15 -0.20 2.70
N SER A 183 5.23 -0.94 2.93
CA SER A 183 6.50 -0.95 2.19
C SER A 183 7.13 0.43 1.93
N GLY A 184 8.24 0.70 2.62
CA GLY A 184 9.14 1.78 2.25
C GLY A 184 9.03 3.06 3.07
N ALA A 185 8.55 3.07 4.31
CA ALA A 185 8.75 4.20 5.22
C ALA A 185 9.68 3.87 6.40
N PHE A 186 10.61 2.96 6.14
CA PHE A 186 11.61 2.46 7.08
C PHE A 186 12.99 2.80 6.56
N ALA A 187 13.64 3.76 7.19
CA ALA A 187 15.06 3.98 7.04
C ALA A 187 15.65 4.17 8.44
N ASP A 188 16.80 3.54 8.69
CA ASP A 188 17.64 3.81 9.87
C ASP A 188 16.89 3.80 11.21
N GLY A 189 16.10 2.75 11.46
CA GLY A 189 15.38 2.57 12.72
C GLY A 189 14.13 3.46 12.89
N ARG A 190 13.58 4.00 11.80
CA ARG A 190 12.38 4.86 11.83
C ARG A 190 11.18 4.19 11.20
N VAL A 191 9.99 4.51 11.70
CA VAL A 191 8.70 4.18 11.07
C VAL A 191 7.91 5.45 10.86
N ILE A 192 7.40 5.67 9.64
CA ILE A 192 6.45 6.75 9.40
C ILE A 192 5.03 6.21 9.53
N SER A 193 4.16 6.92 10.26
CA SER A 193 2.73 6.61 10.36
C SER A 193 1.89 7.42 9.35
N SER A 194 0.69 6.94 9.08
CA SER A 194 -0.34 7.70 8.32
C SER A 194 -1.38 8.31 9.25
N GLY A 195 -2.08 9.32 8.76
CA GLY A 195 -3.07 10.09 9.50
C GLY A 195 -3.22 11.52 8.93
N SER A 196 -3.84 12.39 9.71
CA SER A 196 -3.93 13.86 9.52
C SER A 196 -2.57 14.56 9.57
N GLU A 197 -1.58 13.94 10.21
CA GLU A 197 -0.19 14.37 10.16
C GLU A 197 0.74 13.17 9.92
N ARG A 198 1.93 13.46 9.39
CA ARG A 198 3.02 12.48 9.30
C ARG A 198 3.80 12.50 10.59
N ARG A 199 3.96 11.33 11.20
CA ARG A 199 4.82 11.14 12.37
C ARG A 199 5.91 10.17 12.02
N CYS A 200 7.13 10.49 12.40
CA CYS A 200 8.22 9.55 12.44
C CYS A 200 8.37 9.05 13.86
N LEU A 201 8.35 7.73 14.02
CA LEU A 201 8.57 7.08 15.30
C LEU A 201 9.90 6.34 15.27
N ASP A 202 10.59 6.34 16.40
CA ASP A 202 11.67 5.41 16.65
C ASP A 202 11.10 3.98 16.69
N THR A 203 11.63 3.09 15.86
CA THR A 203 11.10 1.73 15.69
C THR A 203 11.29 0.89 16.96
N ALA A 204 12.34 1.15 17.74
CA ALA A 204 12.63 0.36 18.93
C ALA A 204 11.72 0.70 20.11
N THR A 205 11.28 1.96 20.20
CA THR A 205 10.59 2.51 21.38
C THR A 205 9.19 3.05 21.10
N GLY A 206 8.84 3.32 19.85
CA GLY A 206 7.59 3.98 19.45
C GLY A 206 7.54 5.49 19.73
N LYS A 207 8.65 6.09 20.20
CA LYS A 207 8.72 7.53 20.50
C LYS A 207 8.63 8.35 19.22
N VAL A 208 7.81 9.40 19.22
CA VAL A 208 7.74 10.35 18.11
C VAL A 208 9.03 11.17 18.04
N LEU A 209 9.72 11.09 16.91
CA LEU A 209 10.94 11.83 16.60
C LEU A 209 10.64 13.18 15.97
N TRP A 210 9.66 13.22 15.04
CA TRP A 210 9.20 14.45 14.40
C TRP A 210 7.77 14.32 13.89
N ARG A 211 7.13 15.47 13.62
CA ARG A 211 5.78 15.59 13.05
C ARG A 211 5.78 16.55 11.85
N PHE A 212 4.90 16.31 10.89
CA PHE A 212 4.69 17.18 9.73
C PHE A 212 3.22 17.21 9.30
N GLY A 213 2.66 18.41 9.09
CA GLY A 213 1.33 18.62 8.47
C GLY A 213 0.41 19.56 9.24
N ARG A 214 0.17 19.31 10.52
CA ARG A 214 -0.91 19.93 11.31
C ARG A 214 -0.87 21.46 11.42
N ASP A 215 0.33 22.05 11.48
CA ASP A 215 0.53 23.49 11.71
C ASP A 215 1.01 24.24 10.45
N ARG A 216 0.83 23.67 9.25
CA ARG A 216 1.36 24.23 8.01
C ARG A 216 0.26 24.50 7.00
N VAL A 217 0.21 25.72 6.47
CA VAL A 217 -0.60 26.05 5.28
C VAL A 217 -0.05 25.27 4.07
N PRO A 218 -0.90 24.63 3.23
CA PRO A 218 -2.36 24.67 3.20
C PRO A 218 -3.10 23.56 3.96
N TYR A 219 -2.45 22.89 4.92
CA TYR A 219 -3.00 21.78 5.71
C TYR A 219 -3.30 22.17 7.17
N PRO A 220 -3.96 23.33 7.46
CA PRO A 220 -4.35 23.63 8.83
C PRO A 220 -5.26 22.51 9.34
N ASP A 221 -5.10 22.17 10.62
CA ASP A 221 -5.84 21.10 11.31
C ASP A 221 -5.52 19.66 10.86
N GLY A 222 -4.51 19.49 10.01
CA GLY A 222 -4.04 18.19 9.56
C GLY A 222 -5.01 17.51 8.59
N GLN A 223 -4.93 17.88 7.31
CA GLN A 223 -5.70 17.19 6.28
C GLN A 223 -5.17 15.76 6.06
N PRO A 224 -6.06 14.77 5.85
CA PRO A 224 -5.68 13.37 5.78
C PRO A 224 -4.75 13.09 4.60
N PHE A 225 -3.54 12.63 4.92
CA PHE A 225 -2.65 12.09 3.93
C PHE A 225 -3.06 10.64 3.61
N TYR A 226 -3.96 10.48 2.64
CA TYR A 226 -4.50 9.15 2.27
C TYR A 226 -3.52 8.26 1.49
N GLY A 227 -2.51 8.84 0.83
CA GLY A 227 -1.50 8.09 0.09
C GLY A 227 -0.49 7.39 1.02
N SER A 228 -0.02 6.20 0.64
CA SER A 228 1.13 5.59 1.34
C SER A 228 2.43 6.21 0.83
N PRO A 229 3.23 6.96 1.61
CA PRO A 229 4.51 7.45 1.18
C PRO A 229 5.53 6.37 0.86
N VAL A 230 6.55 6.82 0.14
CA VAL A 230 7.70 6.04 -0.31
C VAL A 230 8.97 6.72 0.18
N VAL A 231 9.95 5.94 0.62
CA VAL A 231 11.29 6.43 0.98
C VAL A 231 12.30 6.02 -0.09
N SER A 232 13.17 6.95 -0.45
CA SER A 232 14.40 6.70 -1.22
C SER A 232 15.55 7.44 -0.55
N GLY A 233 16.56 6.71 -0.07
CA GLY A 233 17.62 7.30 0.76
C GLY A 233 17.05 8.00 1.99
N ASP A 234 17.47 9.24 2.25
CA ASP A 234 16.98 10.09 3.34
C ASP A 234 15.78 10.98 2.93
N THR A 235 15.05 10.61 1.87
CA THR A 235 13.86 11.37 1.41
C THR A 235 12.60 10.52 1.47
N LEU A 236 11.57 11.06 2.12
CA LEU A 236 10.20 10.55 2.21
C LEU A 236 9.31 11.33 1.25
N TYR A 237 8.70 10.65 0.29
CA TYR A 237 7.75 11.21 -0.66
C TYR A 237 6.33 10.93 -0.22
N VAL A 238 5.53 11.98 -0.03
CA VAL A 238 4.16 11.94 0.47
C VAL A 238 3.24 12.60 -0.53
N VAL A 239 2.09 11.99 -0.82
CA VAL A 239 0.99 12.67 -1.52
C VAL A 239 -0.01 13.17 -0.48
N GLY A 240 -0.22 14.49 -0.47
CA GLY A 240 -1.16 15.18 0.41
C GLY A 240 -2.26 15.88 -0.39
N ILE A 241 -3.39 16.09 0.28
CA ILE A 241 -4.49 16.89 -0.26
C ILE A 241 -4.15 18.36 -0.05
N GLY A 242 -3.89 19.08 -1.14
CA GLY A 242 -3.54 20.50 -1.16
C GLY A 242 -4.73 21.42 -0.89
N LYS A 243 -4.62 22.69 -1.31
CA LYS A 243 -5.69 23.68 -1.13
C LYS A 243 -7.00 23.23 -1.78
N GLY A 244 -8.12 23.69 -1.21
CA GLY A 244 -9.43 23.61 -1.86
C GLY A 244 -10.13 22.26 -1.78
N TYR A 245 -9.78 21.31 -0.90
CA TYR A 245 -10.48 20.01 -0.87
C TYR A 245 -12.02 20.10 -0.75
N PHE A 246 -12.51 21.06 0.04
CA PHE A 246 -13.94 21.32 0.19
C PHE A 246 -14.51 22.24 -0.90
N ASP A 247 -13.66 22.76 -1.79
CA ASP A 247 -14.03 23.51 -2.98
C ASP A 247 -13.66 22.69 -4.24
N PRO A 248 -14.60 21.94 -4.82
CA PRO A 248 -14.34 21.07 -5.96
C PRO A 248 -13.65 21.75 -7.15
N GLY A 249 -13.73 23.09 -7.25
CA GLY A 249 -13.06 23.87 -8.30
C GLY A 249 -11.59 24.22 -8.02
N GLU A 250 -11.15 24.14 -6.77
CA GLU A 250 -9.78 24.50 -6.33
C GLU A 250 -8.99 23.33 -5.75
N ALA A 251 -9.64 22.18 -5.53
CA ALA A 251 -9.02 20.99 -4.97
C ALA A 251 -7.79 20.58 -5.79
N SER A 252 -6.63 20.60 -5.14
CA SER A 252 -5.36 20.15 -5.69
C SER A 252 -4.72 19.12 -4.78
N THR A 253 -3.73 18.40 -5.30
CA THR A 253 -2.85 17.58 -4.47
C THR A 253 -1.42 17.99 -4.63
N ASP A 254 -0.66 17.78 -3.56
CA ASP A 254 0.74 18.10 -3.52
C ASP A 254 1.55 16.82 -3.33
N LEU A 255 2.59 16.68 -4.16
CA LEU A 255 3.68 15.76 -3.88
C LEU A 255 4.70 16.49 -3.02
N LEU A 256 4.95 15.97 -1.84
CA LEU A 256 5.89 16.52 -0.85
C LEU A 256 7.08 15.59 -0.73
N ALA A 257 8.29 16.16 -0.69
CA ALA A 257 9.49 15.46 -0.27
C ALA A 257 9.92 15.98 1.09
N LEU A 258 9.99 15.10 2.08
CA LEU A 258 10.43 15.38 3.44
C LEU A 258 11.76 14.66 3.69
N ARG A 259 12.64 15.25 4.49
CA ARG A 259 13.80 14.51 4.97
C ARG A 259 13.39 13.49 6.02
N VAL A 260 13.87 12.25 5.92
CA VAL A 260 13.50 11.19 6.86
C VAL A 260 14.07 11.44 8.25
N SER A 261 15.26 12.03 8.35
CA SER A 261 15.92 12.29 9.63
C SER A 261 15.16 13.25 10.56
N ASP A 262 14.56 14.32 10.02
CA ASP A 262 14.02 15.45 10.80
C ASP A 262 12.62 15.94 10.36
N GLY A 263 12.05 15.38 9.29
CA GLY A 263 10.74 15.77 8.78
C GLY A 263 10.73 17.10 8.02
N ARG A 264 11.89 17.70 7.74
CA ARG A 264 12.00 18.98 7.03
C ARG A 264 11.50 18.83 5.60
N LEU A 265 10.60 19.71 5.18
CA LEU A 265 10.20 19.84 3.77
C LEU A 265 11.43 20.20 2.92
N LEU A 266 11.78 19.32 2.00
CA LEU A 266 12.84 19.54 1.02
C LEU A 266 12.29 20.28 -0.20
N TRP A 267 11.13 19.86 -0.70
CA TRP A 267 10.41 20.51 -1.79
C TRP A 267 8.94 20.04 -1.81
N SER A 268 8.12 20.82 -2.50
CA SER A 268 6.72 20.49 -2.80
C SER A 268 6.41 20.76 -4.27
N TYR A 269 5.53 19.96 -4.85
CA TYR A 269 5.03 20.14 -6.21
C TYR A 269 3.51 19.98 -6.23
N ASN A 270 2.81 21.01 -6.67
CA ASN A 270 1.36 20.93 -6.88
C ASN A 270 1.09 20.18 -8.18
N THR A 271 0.33 19.09 -8.10
CA THR A 271 -0.01 18.27 -9.27
C THR A 271 -1.09 18.93 -10.15
N HIS A 272 -1.71 20.01 -9.67
CA HIS A 272 -2.85 20.68 -10.28
C HIS A 272 -4.00 19.71 -10.63
N SER A 273 -4.13 18.63 -9.85
CA SER A 273 -5.07 17.56 -10.10
C SER A 273 -5.81 17.14 -8.83
N THR A 274 -7.11 16.87 -8.99
CA THR A 274 -7.97 16.26 -7.98
C THR A 274 -7.70 14.76 -7.92
N VAL A 275 -6.96 14.35 -6.91
CA VAL A 275 -6.62 12.93 -6.72
C VAL A 275 -7.86 12.12 -6.33
N LYS A 276 -7.94 10.92 -6.91
CA LYS A 276 -8.73 9.80 -6.40
C LYS A 276 -8.19 9.38 -5.04
N LEU A 277 -9.00 9.38 -3.97
CA LEU A 277 -8.57 8.99 -2.62
C LEU A 277 -7.65 7.75 -2.60
N GLY A 278 -6.39 7.92 -2.16
CA GLY A 278 -5.46 6.83 -1.86
C GLY A 278 -4.46 6.38 -2.94
N PRO A 279 -3.89 7.23 -3.83
CA PRO A 279 -2.86 6.76 -4.74
C PRO A 279 -1.56 6.51 -3.96
N GLN A 280 -0.92 5.38 -4.25
CA GLN A 280 0.42 5.10 -3.76
C GLN A 280 1.42 5.57 -4.82
N PRO A 281 2.35 6.48 -4.48
CA PRO A 281 3.53 6.65 -5.30
C PRO A 281 4.24 5.31 -5.48
N TYR A 282 4.75 5.04 -6.67
CA TYR A 282 5.46 3.83 -7.02
C TYR A 282 6.90 4.18 -7.37
N LEU A 283 7.90 3.60 -6.71
CA LEU A 283 9.31 3.86 -6.98
C LEU A 283 9.94 2.74 -7.79
N HIS A 284 10.57 3.08 -8.91
CA HIS A 284 11.36 2.16 -9.71
C HIS A 284 12.58 2.86 -10.32
N ASN A 285 13.77 2.28 -10.18
CA ASN A 285 15.02 2.79 -10.76
C ASN A 285 15.27 4.29 -10.52
N GLY A 286 14.92 4.80 -9.34
CA GLY A 286 15.07 6.22 -9.01
C GLY A 286 14.03 7.13 -9.65
N VAL A 287 12.94 6.60 -10.20
CA VAL A 287 11.79 7.37 -10.68
C VAL A 287 10.57 7.06 -9.81
N LEU A 288 9.93 8.11 -9.30
CA LEU A 288 8.69 8.03 -8.52
C LEU A 288 7.49 8.32 -9.43
N TYR A 289 6.61 7.34 -9.60
CA TYR A 289 5.37 7.45 -10.36
C TYR A 289 4.19 7.76 -9.42
N VAL A 290 3.34 8.72 -9.75
CA VAL A 290 2.20 9.14 -8.92
C VAL A 290 0.95 9.14 -9.77
N ASP A 291 -0.06 8.38 -9.33
CA ASP A 291 -1.38 8.39 -9.97
C ASP A 291 -2.19 9.61 -9.49
N THR A 292 -2.55 10.47 -10.43
CA THR A 292 -3.24 11.74 -10.19
C THR A 292 -4.73 11.68 -10.52
N GLY A 293 -5.25 10.58 -11.10
CA GLY A 293 -6.68 10.38 -11.29
C GLY A 293 -7.31 11.08 -12.50
N THR A 294 -8.54 11.60 -12.31
CA THR A 294 -9.62 11.73 -13.32
C THR A 294 -9.54 12.91 -14.28
N ILE A 295 -8.56 13.81 -14.19
CA ILE A 295 -8.48 14.97 -15.10
C ILE A 295 -7.13 15.02 -15.80
N GLY A 296 -7.13 14.70 -17.11
CA GLY A 296 -6.17 15.11 -18.15
C GLY A 296 -4.68 14.78 -18.00
N GLN A 297 -4.22 14.40 -16.82
CA GLN A 297 -2.86 14.03 -16.49
C GLN A 297 -2.93 12.81 -15.59
N PRO A 298 -2.74 11.61 -16.13
CA PRO A 298 -3.18 10.44 -15.41
C PRO A 298 -1.99 9.68 -14.79
N LEU A 299 -0.71 9.92 -15.14
CA LEU A 299 0.43 9.35 -14.41
C LEU A 299 1.62 10.31 -14.37
N PHE A 300 1.93 10.89 -13.22
CA PHE A 300 3.08 11.77 -13.05
C PHE A 300 4.35 10.97 -12.74
N ALA A 301 5.52 11.40 -13.21
CA ALA A 301 6.81 10.76 -12.91
C ALA A 301 7.83 11.80 -12.41
N VAL A 302 8.62 11.43 -11.41
CA VAL A 302 9.65 12.30 -10.80
C VAL A 302 10.97 11.56 -10.78
N ASP A 303 11.98 12.08 -11.47
CA ASP A 303 13.36 11.63 -11.32
C ASP A 303 13.88 12.04 -9.94
N LEU A 304 14.17 11.04 -9.11
CA LEU A 304 14.70 11.22 -7.77
C LEU A 304 16.18 11.56 -7.75
N ARG A 305 16.93 11.48 -8.86
CA ARG A 305 18.31 11.98 -8.92
C ARG A 305 18.37 13.51 -8.91
N THR A 306 17.40 14.15 -9.56
CA THR A 306 17.34 15.61 -9.64
C THR A 306 16.53 16.22 -8.49
N HIS A 307 15.72 15.42 -7.80
CA HIS A 307 14.76 15.87 -6.79
C HIS A 307 13.82 16.98 -7.30
N ARG A 308 13.71 17.12 -8.62
CA ARG A 308 12.89 18.13 -9.29
C ARG A 308 12.06 17.38 -10.31
N PRO A 309 10.73 17.49 -10.32
CA PRO A 309 9.89 16.72 -11.23
C PRO A 309 10.23 17.04 -12.68
N PRO A 310 10.87 16.13 -13.43
CA PRO A 310 11.09 16.30 -14.85
C PRO A 310 10.16 15.34 -15.59
N TRP A 311 9.44 15.86 -16.58
CA TRP A 311 8.56 15.11 -17.46
C TRP A 311 7.25 14.63 -16.82
N THR A 312 6.17 15.32 -17.19
CA THR A 312 4.83 14.76 -17.06
C THR A 312 4.70 13.66 -18.11
N LEU A 313 4.60 12.39 -17.71
CA LEU A 313 3.95 11.41 -18.58
C LEU A 313 2.46 11.79 -18.64
N ARG A 314 2.11 12.68 -19.55
CA ARG A 314 0.71 12.80 -19.93
C ARG A 314 0.39 11.49 -20.61
N SER A 315 -0.28 10.56 -19.93
CA SER A 315 -0.68 9.33 -20.60
C SER A 315 -1.67 9.69 -21.70
N GLY A 316 -1.10 9.82 -22.88
CA GLY A 316 -1.76 9.83 -24.16
C GLY A 316 -0.89 9.09 -25.17
N ALA A 317 -0.19 8.03 -24.72
CA ALA A 317 0.66 7.14 -25.52
C ALA A 317 1.35 7.78 -26.74
N GLU A 318 2.14 8.83 -26.52
CA GLU A 318 3.10 9.30 -27.53
C GLU A 318 4.47 8.75 -27.15
N ASP A 319 4.85 7.63 -27.75
CA ASP A 319 6.24 7.18 -27.96
C ASP A 319 6.32 5.77 -28.60
N ASP A 320 5.21 5.02 -28.67
CA ASP A 320 5.17 3.64 -29.24
C ASP A 320 4.24 3.45 -30.46
N GLY A 321 3.65 4.55 -30.98
CA GLY A 321 2.77 4.54 -32.15
C GLY A 321 1.35 4.04 -31.89
N ARG A 322 0.95 3.81 -30.63
CA ARG A 322 -0.43 3.46 -30.26
C ARG A 322 -1.28 4.71 -30.04
N LEU A 323 -2.60 4.57 -30.19
CA LEU A 323 -3.53 5.65 -29.84
C LEU A 323 -3.46 5.99 -28.35
N PRO A 324 -3.63 7.26 -27.96
CA PRO A 324 -3.77 7.69 -26.57
C PRO A 324 -4.81 6.82 -25.84
N GLN A 325 -4.38 5.99 -24.89
CA GLN A 325 -5.29 5.19 -24.08
C GLN A 325 -5.83 6.02 -22.92
N ASN A 326 -7.15 6.00 -22.70
CA ASN A 326 -7.74 6.64 -21.56
C ASN A 326 -7.49 5.80 -20.29
N LEU A 327 -6.41 6.13 -19.60
CA LEU A 327 -6.03 5.45 -18.36
C LEU A 327 -6.85 5.92 -17.14
N SER A 328 -7.94 6.68 -17.31
CA SER A 328 -8.79 7.12 -16.19
C SER A 328 -9.74 6.03 -15.67
N ASP A 329 -9.93 4.96 -16.43
CA ASP A 329 -10.83 3.87 -16.05
C ASP A 329 -10.19 3.00 -14.96
N GLY A 330 -10.60 3.21 -13.71
CA GLY A 330 -10.46 2.24 -12.62
C GLY A 330 -9.08 1.62 -12.42
N ARG A 331 -7.99 2.40 -12.38
CA ARG A 331 -6.66 1.81 -12.16
C ARG A 331 -6.52 1.15 -10.81
N THR A 332 -5.87 -0.02 -10.81
CA THR A 332 -5.72 -0.85 -9.61
C THR A 332 -4.29 -1.32 -9.31
N ALA A 333 -3.32 -1.18 -10.24
CA ALA A 333 -1.94 -1.62 -10.04
C ALA A 333 -0.90 -0.96 -10.98
N LEU A 334 0.33 -0.77 -10.47
CA LEU A 334 1.55 -0.36 -11.17
C LEU A 334 2.67 -1.33 -10.81
N VAL A 335 3.24 -2.08 -11.75
CA VAL A 335 4.33 -3.03 -11.48
C VAL A 335 5.45 -2.78 -12.47
N SER A 336 6.69 -2.69 -12.01
CA SER A 336 7.85 -2.66 -12.91
C SER A 336 8.59 -3.99 -12.91
N GLU A 337 9.07 -4.37 -14.09
CA GLU A 337 10.00 -5.49 -14.26
C GLU A 337 10.97 -5.16 -15.41
N GLY A 338 12.26 -5.19 -15.11
CA GLY A 338 13.30 -4.71 -16.03
C GLY A 338 13.06 -3.27 -16.48
N ARG A 339 12.94 -3.08 -17.80
CA ARG A 339 12.71 -1.77 -18.46
C ARG A 339 11.26 -1.52 -18.83
N ARG A 340 10.31 -2.18 -18.15
CA ARG A 340 8.88 -1.96 -18.37
C ARG A 340 8.14 -1.64 -17.09
N LEU A 341 7.12 -0.79 -17.23
CA LEU A 341 6.10 -0.50 -16.24
C LEU A 341 4.75 -1.00 -16.75
N PHE A 342 4.16 -1.94 -16.02
CA PHE A 342 2.84 -2.50 -16.24
C PHE A 342 1.81 -1.70 -15.45
N VAL A 343 0.86 -1.09 -16.15
CA VAL A 343 -0.20 -0.25 -15.61
C VAL A 343 -1.53 -0.93 -15.86
N SER A 344 -2.26 -1.32 -14.80
CA SER A 344 -3.63 -1.82 -14.97
C SER A 344 -4.64 -0.67 -15.02
N TYR A 345 -5.58 -0.77 -15.95
CA TYR A 345 -6.70 0.16 -16.11
C TYR A 345 -7.94 -0.64 -16.53
N GLY A 346 -9.05 -0.46 -15.83
CA GLY A 346 -10.25 -1.27 -15.98
C GLY A 346 -9.92 -2.76 -15.92
N THR A 347 -10.17 -3.47 -17.01
CA THR A 347 -9.89 -4.92 -17.15
C THR A 347 -8.61 -5.24 -17.94
N GLU A 348 -7.86 -4.22 -18.34
CA GLU A 348 -6.71 -4.31 -19.23
C GLU A 348 -5.40 -3.92 -18.52
N VAL A 349 -4.28 -4.17 -19.21
CA VAL A 349 -2.93 -3.84 -18.73
C VAL A 349 -2.11 -3.26 -19.88
N LEU A 350 -1.52 -2.08 -19.65
CA LEU A 350 -0.57 -1.45 -20.55
C LEU A 350 0.85 -1.72 -20.07
N ALA A 351 1.75 -2.12 -20.98
CA ALA A 351 3.18 -2.23 -20.69
C ALA A 351 3.93 -1.07 -21.34
N LEU A 352 4.36 -0.11 -20.52
CA LEU A 352 5.10 1.08 -20.92
C LEU A 352 6.61 0.83 -20.85
N PRO A 353 7.41 1.27 -21.84
CA PRO A 353 8.85 1.32 -21.68
C PRO A 353 9.23 2.36 -20.61
N VAL A 354 10.20 2.02 -19.76
CA VAL A 354 10.80 2.96 -18.80
C VAL A 354 12.30 3.06 -19.07
N ARG A 355 12.83 4.30 -18.95
CA ARG A 355 14.21 4.61 -19.32
C ARG A 355 15.21 4.00 -18.36
#